data_AF-A0A956Y4K0-F1
#
_entry.id   AF-A0A956Y4K0-F1
#
_cell.length_a   1.000
_cell.length_b   1.000
_cell.length_c   1.000
_cell.angle_alpha   90.00
_cell.angle_beta   90.00
_cell.angle_gamma   90.00
#
_symmetry.space_group_name_H-M   'P 1'
#
loop_
_entity.id
_entity.type
_entity.pdbx_description
1 polymer ?
#
loop_
_entity_poly.entity_id
_entity_poly.type
_entity_poly.pdbx_seq_one_letter_code
_entity_poly.pdbx_strand_id
1 'polypeptide(L)'
;NRILGYDFTPHLPALWYDDEPDAARYRRDYERAIALRMEETWYQRLYDWCSAHGLPLTGHPARADDMGAERYFHMPGQDLVWRWVLPDDPTALEGPESTQGKCAASAALHHGRTRNVNECCGAYGHELTWDEMNWLARWCFVRGVNLLIPHAFYYSVRGIRRDERPPDVGPNSPWWDRYRAYADSSRRLSWLNT
;
A
#
# COMPACT_ATOMS: atom_id res chain seq x y z
N ASN A 1 -21.52 4.41 23.32
CA ASN A 1 -20.60 4.53 22.18
C ASN A 1 -21.32 4.08 20.90
N ARG A 2 -21.43 4.90 19.83
CA ARG A 2 -22.16 4.51 18.59
C ARG A 2 -21.54 3.28 17.90
N ILE A 3 -20.22 3.18 17.90
CA ILE A 3 -19.50 2.13 17.19
C ILE A 3 -19.59 0.80 17.94
N LEU A 4 -19.39 0.84 19.26
CA LEU A 4 -19.38 -0.37 20.10
C LEU A 4 -20.77 -0.80 20.58
N GLY A 5 -21.74 0.12 20.63
CA GLY A 5 -23.08 -0.16 21.15
C GLY A 5 -23.19 -0.21 22.67
N TYR A 6 -22.09 -0.07 23.42
CA TYR A 6 -22.08 -0.05 24.89
C TYR A 6 -21.13 1.04 25.44
N ASP A 7 -21.06 1.20 26.76
CA ASP A 7 -20.07 2.06 27.42
C ASP A 7 -18.77 1.29 27.65
N PHE A 8 -17.69 1.71 26.99
CA PHE A 8 -16.38 1.06 27.11
C PHE A 8 -15.60 1.51 28.35
N THR A 9 -16.03 2.60 29.00
CA THR A 9 -15.30 3.22 30.13
C THR A 9 -14.92 2.22 31.24
N PRO A 10 -15.80 1.30 31.67
CA PRO A 10 -15.45 0.30 32.69
C PRO A 10 -14.38 -0.70 32.25
N HIS A 11 -14.12 -0.82 30.95
CA HIS A 11 -13.21 -1.79 30.35
C HIS A 11 -11.88 -1.18 29.90
N LEU A 12 -11.64 0.10 30.20
CA LEU A 12 -10.35 0.74 29.93
C LEU A 12 -9.14 -0.06 30.47
N PRO A 13 -9.17 -0.65 31.68
CA PRO A 13 -8.04 -1.44 32.19
C PRO A 13 -7.60 -2.58 31.26
N ALA A 14 -8.53 -3.19 30.50
CA ALA A 14 -8.22 -4.28 29.55
C ALA A 14 -7.25 -3.87 28.43
N LEU A 15 -7.08 -2.58 28.17
CA LEU A 15 -6.10 -2.09 27.19
C LEU A 15 -4.66 -2.18 27.70
N TRP A 16 -4.45 -2.27 29.02
CA TRP A 16 -3.12 -2.32 29.65
C TRP A 16 -2.84 -3.62 30.41
N TYR A 17 -3.87 -4.33 30.85
CA TYR A 17 -3.74 -5.50 31.71
C TYR A 17 -4.37 -6.74 31.08
N ASP A 18 -3.60 -7.84 31.04
CA ASP A 18 -4.02 -9.12 30.44
C ASP A 18 -4.90 -9.98 31.35
N ASP A 19 -4.86 -9.72 32.66
CA ASP A 19 -5.62 -10.42 33.70
C ASP A 19 -7.04 -9.84 33.90
N GLU A 20 -7.38 -8.76 33.20
CA GLU A 20 -8.75 -8.24 33.16
C GLU A 20 -9.71 -9.23 32.48
N PRO A 21 -10.94 -9.41 33.01
CA PRO A 21 -11.93 -10.26 32.38
C PRO A 21 -12.19 -9.85 30.92
N ASP A 22 -12.18 -10.83 30.01
CA ASP A 22 -12.40 -10.62 28.57
C ASP A 22 -11.41 -9.62 27.89
N ALA A 23 -10.21 -9.40 28.44
CA ALA A 23 -9.30 -8.35 27.97
C ALA A 23 -9.05 -8.38 26.44
N ALA A 24 -8.82 -9.57 25.88
CA ALA A 24 -8.59 -9.74 24.45
C ALA A 24 -9.80 -9.34 23.59
N ARG A 25 -11.04 -9.55 24.07
CA ARG A 25 -12.25 -9.09 23.36
C ARG A 25 -12.30 -7.57 23.37
N TYR A 26 -12.10 -6.95 24.54
CA TYR A 26 -12.17 -5.50 24.68
C TYR A 26 -11.09 -4.78 23.88
N ARG A 27 -9.87 -5.33 23.77
CA ARG A 27 -8.85 -4.80 22.88
C ARG A 27 -9.27 -4.83 21.40
N ARG A 28 -9.83 -5.95 20.93
CA ARG A 28 -10.36 -6.04 19.55
C ARG A 28 -11.50 -5.05 19.30
N ASP A 29 -12.41 -4.91 20.26
CA ASP A 29 -13.50 -3.93 20.17
C ASP A 29 -12.93 -2.50 20.06
N TYR A 30 -11.98 -2.16 20.93
CA TYR A 30 -11.32 -0.86 20.91
C TYR A 30 -10.60 -0.58 19.58
N GLU A 31 -9.81 -1.54 19.08
CA GLU A 31 -9.14 -1.45 17.77
C GLU A 31 -10.14 -1.27 16.63
N ARG A 32 -11.25 -2.02 16.63
CA ARG A 32 -12.34 -1.85 15.67
C ARG A 32 -12.95 -0.45 15.75
N ALA A 33 -13.13 0.09 16.95
CA ALA A 33 -13.64 1.45 17.12
C ALA A 33 -12.68 2.50 16.59
N ILE A 34 -11.36 2.32 16.78
CA ILE A 34 -10.34 3.20 16.18
C ILE A 34 -10.38 3.11 14.65
N ALA A 35 -10.38 1.90 14.08
CA ALA A 35 -10.38 1.69 12.63
C ALA A 35 -11.59 2.35 11.96
N LEU A 36 -12.79 2.10 12.50
CA LEU A 36 -14.02 2.73 11.99
C LEU A 36 -14.02 4.25 12.17
N ARG A 37 -13.43 4.75 13.26
CA ARG A 37 -13.33 6.20 13.44
C ARG A 37 -12.36 6.82 12.45
N MET A 38 -11.23 6.17 12.19
CA MET A 38 -10.25 6.61 11.21
C MET A 38 -10.84 6.62 9.79
N GLU A 39 -11.60 5.60 9.42
CA GLU A 39 -12.40 5.58 8.18
C GLU A 39 -13.28 6.83 8.04
N GLU A 40 -14.07 7.14 9.06
CA GLU A 40 -15.03 8.26 9.02
C GLU A 40 -14.38 9.63 9.02
N THR A 41 -13.29 9.82 9.76
CA THR A 41 -12.69 11.15 9.97
C THR A 41 -11.56 11.49 9.04
N TRP A 42 -10.86 10.49 8.54
CA TRP A 42 -9.69 10.67 7.69
C TRP A 42 -10.02 10.28 6.26
N TYR A 43 -10.21 8.99 6.02
CA TYR A 43 -10.33 8.45 4.67
C TYR A 43 -11.58 8.96 3.94
N GLN A 44 -12.76 8.86 4.57
CA GLN A 44 -14.00 9.34 3.97
C GLN A 44 -13.98 10.85 3.71
N ARG A 45 -13.46 11.64 4.66
CA ARG A 45 -13.40 13.10 4.53
C ARG A 45 -12.53 13.53 3.36
N LEU A 46 -11.38 12.88 3.18
CA LEU A 46 -10.52 13.12 2.02
C LEU A 46 -11.18 12.66 0.73
N TYR A 47 -11.81 11.48 0.73
CA TYR A 47 -12.53 10.96 -0.43
C TYR A 47 -13.64 11.91 -0.90
N ASP A 48 -14.48 12.37 0.02
CA ASP A 48 -15.60 13.28 -0.27
C ASP A 48 -15.08 14.62 -0.80
N TRP A 49 -14.01 15.15 -0.19
CA TRP A 49 -13.40 16.40 -0.65
C TRP A 49 -12.80 16.25 -2.05
N CYS A 50 -12.02 15.20 -2.29
CA CYS A 50 -11.45 14.89 -3.60
C CYS A 50 -12.54 14.70 -4.67
N SER A 51 -13.62 13.98 -4.34
CA SER A 51 -14.79 13.79 -5.20
C SER A 51 -15.43 15.13 -5.58
N ALA A 52 -15.65 16.02 -4.61
CA ALA A 52 -16.25 17.33 -4.84
C ALA A 52 -15.40 18.26 -5.72
N HIS A 53 -14.10 17.98 -5.85
CA HIS A 53 -13.16 18.77 -6.66
C HIS A 53 -12.72 18.06 -7.95
N GLY A 54 -13.28 16.89 -8.26
CA GLY A 54 -12.92 16.12 -9.45
C GLY A 54 -11.48 15.58 -9.43
N LEU A 55 -10.92 15.34 -8.24
CA LEU A 55 -9.56 14.80 -8.06
C LEU A 55 -9.63 13.33 -7.65
N PRO A 56 -8.93 12.40 -8.32
CA PRO A 56 -8.86 11.02 -7.87
C PRO A 56 -7.95 10.90 -6.65
N LEU A 57 -8.52 10.47 -5.52
CA LEU A 57 -7.75 10.11 -4.32
C LEU A 57 -7.11 8.72 -4.49
N THR A 58 -5.83 8.63 -4.15
CA THR A 58 -5.04 7.40 -4.11
C THR A 58 -4.08 7.46 -2.93
N GLY A 59 -3.48 6.33 -2.59
CA GLY A 59 -2.55 6.19 -1.49
C GLY A 59 -2.48 4.72 -1.07
N HIS A 60 -1.89 4.47 0.08
CA HIS A 60 -1.91 3.17 0.73
C HIS A 60 -2.24 3.33 2.23
N PRO A 61 -2.96 2.37 2.82
CA PRO A 61 -3.22 2.33 4.24
C PRO A 61 -2.01 1.82 5.03
N ALA A 62 -2.16 1.72 6.35
CA ALA A 62 -1.05 1.42 7.26
C ALA A 62 -0.54 -0.03 7.19
N ARG A 63 -1.37 -0.97 6.70
CA ARG A 63 -1.01 -2.39 6.57
C ARG A 63 -1.33 -2.88 5.17
N ALA A 64 -0.51 -3.81 4.68
CA ALA A 64 -0.67 -4.45 3.39
C ALA A 64 -2.05 -5.09 3.14
N ASP A 65 -2.73 -5.50 4.22
CA ASP A 65 -4.03 -6.19 4.18
C ASP A 65 -5.22 -5.31 4.63
N ASP A 66 -5.02 -4.00 4.80
CA ASP A 66 -6.05 -3.08 5.29
C ASP A 66 -7.08 -2.67 4.22
N MET A 67 -7.89 -3.66 3.83
CA MET A 67 -8.97 -3.54 2.83
C MET A 67 -10.04 -2.51 3.22
N GLY A 68 -10.26 -2.30 4.53
CA GLY A 68 -11.34 -1.43 5.03
C GLY A 68 -11.15 0.02 4.60
N ALA A 69 -9.91 0.53 4.73
CA ALA A 69 -9.56 1.88 4.29
C ALA A 69 -9.67 2.06 2.76
N GLU A 70 -9.37 1.00 2.00
CA GLU A 70 -9.23 1.05 0.54
C GLU A 70 -10.52 1.48 -0.20
N ARG A 71 -11.68 1.24 0.42
CA ARG A 71 -12.99 1.67 -0.10
C ARG A 71 -13.11 3.17 -0.37
N TYR A 72 -12.29 3.96 0.31
CA TYR A 72 -12.26 5.42 0.21
C TYR A 72 -11.13 5.93 -0.70
N PHE A 73 -10.61 5.09 -1.59
CA PHE A 73 -9.77 5.53 -2.69
C PHE A 73 -10.51 5.43 -4.02
N HIS A 74 -10.29 6.44 -4.88
CA HIS A 74 -10.70 6.38 -6.28
C HIS A 74 -9.78 5.44 -7.06
N MET A 75 -8.51 5.37 -6.66
CA MET A 75 -7.52 4.40 -7.10
C MET A 75 -6.90 3.74 -5.86
N PRO A 76 -7.49 2.64 -5.36
CA PRO A 76 -6.97 1.85 -4.25
C PRO A 76 -5.51 1.48 -4.47
N GLY A 77 -4.71 1.42 -3.41
CA GLY A 77 -3.27 1.31 -3.56
C GLY A 77 -2.53 0.76 -2.36
N GLN A 78 -1.38 0.16 -2.65
CA GLN A 78 -0.46 -0.40 -1.65
C GLN A 78 0.99 -0.05 -2.00
N ASP A 79 1.93 -0.34 -1.10
CA ASP A 79 3.35 -0.04 -1.28
C ASP A 79 4.23 -1.28 -1.08
N LEU A 80 5.15 -1.51 -2.00
CA LEU A 80 6.11 -2.62 -2.00
C LEU A 80 7.46 -2.03 -1.61
N VAL A 81 7.76 -2.10 -0.32
CA VAL A 81 8.88 -1.38 0.29
C VAL A 81 9.75 -2.24 1.21
N TRP A 82 10.91 -1.71 1.59
CA TRP A 82 11.82 -2.24 2.63
C TRP A 82 12.24 -3.70 2.45
N ARG A 83 12.22 -4.21 1.21
CA ARG A 83 12.54 -5.61 0.91
C ARG A 83 11.65 -6.60 1.67
N TRP A 84 10.43 -6.21 2.02
CA TRP A 84 9.45 -7.12 2.63
C TRP A 84 8.98 -8.23 1.69
N VAL A 85 9.18 -8.05 0.39
CA VAL A 85 8.92 -9.05 -0.64
C VAL A 85 10.20 -9.24 -1.45
N LEU A 86 10.68 -10.47 -1.51
CA LEU A 86 11.93 -10.83 -2.19
C LEU A 86 11.73 -11.94 -3.22
N PRO A 87 12.45 -11.92 -4.36
CA PRO A 87 12.53 -13.07 -5.26
C PRO A 87 13.10 -14.30 -4.56
N ASP A 88 12.55 -15.48 -4.89
CA ASP A 88 13.00 -16.79 -4.38
C ASP A 88 13.01 -16.93 -2.85
N ASP A 89 12.17 -16.14 -2.16
CA ASP A 89 12.03 -16.11 -0.71
C ASP A 89 10.56 -16.35 -0.29
N PRO A 90 10.27 -17.00 0.85
CA PRO A 90 8.91 -17.22 1.34
C PRO A 90 8.08 -15.93 1.46
N THR A 91 8.71 -14.79 1.73
CA THR A 91 8.04 -13.48 1.79
C THR A 91 7.29 -13.11 0.51
N ALA A 92 7.65 -13.69 -0.63
CA ALA A 92 6.91 -13.52 -1.88
C ALA A 92 5.48 -14.06 -1.85
N LEU A 93 5.18 -15.00 -0.95
CA LEU A 93 3.93 -15.76 -0.89
C LEU A 93 3.31 -15.82 0.50
N GLU A 94 4.08 -15.51 1.54
CA GLU A 94 3.70 -15.67 2.92
C GLU A 94 3.74 -14.34 3.68
N GLY A 95 2.94 -14.26 4.74
CA GLY A 95 2.85 -13.08 5.59
C GLY A 95 1.95 -11.96 5.02
N PRO A 96 1.67 -10.95 5.85
CA PRO A 96 0.75 -9.86 5.49
C PRO A 96 1.23 -9.07 4.27
N GLU A 97 2.53 -8.82 4.17
CA GLU A 97 3.13 -8.05 3.07
C GLU A 97 2.93 -8.73 1.72
N SER A 98 2.87 -10.07 1.65
CA SER A 98 2.60 -10.78 0.39
C SER A 98 1.21 -10.50 -0.21
N THR A 99 0.28 -9.95 0.60
CA THR A 99 -1.12 -9.70 0.21
C THR A 99 -1.32 -8.37 -0.49
N GLN A 100 -0.39 -7.42 -0.35
CA GLN A 100 -0.54 -6.02 -0.74
C GLN A 100 -1.08 -5.82 -2.17
N GLY A 101 -0.48 -6.47 -3.17
CA GLY A 101 -0.85 -6.28 -4.57
C GLY A 101 -2.25 -6.82 -4.84
N LYS A 102 -2.65 -7.87 -4.11
CA LYS A 102 -3.98 -8.47 -4.23
C LYS A 102 -5.01 -7.67 -3.44
N CYS A 103 -4.63 -7.04 -2.32
CA CYS A 103 -5.47 -6.17 -1.52
C CYS A 103 -5.98 -4.99 -2.37
N ALA A 104 -5.07 -4.19 -2.94
CA ALA A 104 -5.42 -3.05 -3.80
C ALA A 104 -6.28 -3.48 -5.01
N ALA A 105 -5.89 -4.56 -5.68
CA ALA A 105 -6.63 -5.08 -6.84
C ALA A 105 -8.04 -5.54 -6.46
N SER A 106 -8.21 -6.22 -5.32
CA SER A 106 -9.51 -6.69 -4.86
C SER A 106 -10.40 -5.53 -4.40
N ALA A 107 -9.84 -4.52 -3.73
CA ALA A 107 -10.57 -3.30 -3.39
C ALA A 107 -11.12 -2.60 -4.64
N ALA A 108 -10.31 -2.48 -5.69
CA ALA A 108 -10.76 -1.92 -6.95
C ALA A 108 -11.92 -2.72 -7.56
N LEU A 109 -11.84 -4.05 -7.56
CA LEU A 109 -12.93 -4.92 -8.03
C LEU A 109 -14.22 -4.74 -7.20
N HIS A 110 -14.12 -4.77 -5.87
CA HIS A 110 -15.28 -4.64 -4.98
C HIS A 110 -15.98 -3.28 -5.10
N HIS A 111 -15.23 -2.24 -5.44
CA HIS A 111 -15.75 -0.87 -5.54
C HIS A 111 -15.90 -0.36 -6.96
N GLY A 112 -15.78 -1.23 -7.97
CA GLY A 112 -15.95 -0.88 -9.39
C GLY A 112 -14.96 0.19 -9.88
N ARG A 113 -13.73 0.18 -9.35
CA ARG A 113 -12.66 1.09 -9.75
C ARG A 113 -11.90 0.51 -10.93
N THR A 114 -11.65 1.34 -11.95
CA THR A 114 -10.89 0.92 -13.14
C THR A 114 -9.38 0.87 -12.89
N ARG A 115 -8.88 1.58 -11.87
CA ARG A 115 -7.46 1.66 -11.56
C ARG A 115 -7.21 1.25 -10.11
N ASN A 116 -6.11 0.54 -9.90
CA ASN A 116 -5.47 0.33 -8.61
C ASN A 116 -3.96 0.50 -8.77
N VAL A 117 -3.31 1.00 -7.73
CA VAL A 117 -1.90 1.39 -7.77
C VAL A 117 -1.02 0.53 -6.89
N ASN A 118 0.26 0.45 -7.22
CA ASN A 118 1.26 0.00 -6.26
C ASN A 118 2.52 0.86 -6.36
N GLU A 119 2.93 1.45 -5.24
CA GLU A 119 4.28 1.96 -5.10
C GLU A 119 5.24 0.77 -5.12
N CYS A 120 6.23 0.76 -6.03
CA CYS A 120 7.07 -0.41 -6.24
C CYS A 120 8.55 -0.06 -6.10
N CYS A 121 9.32 -0.97 -5.50
CA CYS A 121 10.78 -0.84 -5.27
C CYS A 121 11.17 0.22 -4.21
N GLY A 122 10.24 0.63 -3.34
CA GLY A 122 10.48 1.71 -2.41
C GLY A 122 11.47 1.34 -1.31
N ALA A 123 12.56 2.10 -1.17
CA ALA A 123 13.58 1.84 -0.17
C ALA A 123 14.13 0.39 -0.19
N TYR A 124 14.29 -0.17 -1.39
CA TYR A 124 14.92 -1.49 -1.60
C TYR A 124 16.45 -1.48 -1.48
N GLY A 125 17.02 -0.30 -1.28
CA GLY A 125 18.45 -0.10 -1.08
C GLY A 125 19.22 0.03 -2.39
N HIS A 126 20.48 0.46 -2.28
CA HIS A 126 21.38 0.58 -3.44
C HIS A 126 21.71 -0.78 -4.08
N GLU A 127 21.41 -1.87 -3.38
CA GLU A 127 21.56 -3.26 -3.80
C GLU A 127 20.42 -3.78 -4.70
N LEU A 128 19.30 -3.05 -4.82
CA LEU A 128 18.23 -3.41 -5.75
C LEU A 128 18.82 -3.67 -7.13
N THR A 129 18.47 -4.78 -7.76
CA THR A 129 18.98 -5.10 -9.10
C THR A 129 17.95 -4.80 -10.19
N TRP A 130 18.42 -4.66 -11.43
CA TRP A 130 17.53 -4.56 -12.60
C TRP A 130 16.57 -5.75 -12.70
N ASP A 131 17.07 -6.96 -12.44
CA ASP A 131 16.27 -8.18 -12.51
C ASP A 131 15.25 -8.23 -11.37
N GLU A 132 15.62 -7.79 -10.17
CA GLU A 132 14.71 -7.66 -9.04
C GLU A 132 13.59 -6.64 -9.33
N MET A 133 13.91 -5.45 -9.84
CA MET A 133 12.90 -4.45 -10.26
C MET A 133 11.91 -5.02 -11.28
N ASN A 134 12.42 -5.81 -12.24
CA ASN A 134 11.62 -6.47 -13.25
C ASN A 134 10.73 -7.57 -12.65
N TRP A 135 11.26 -8.33 -11.70
CA TRP A 135 10.53 -9.39 -11.00
C TRP A 135 9.40 -8.80 -10.14
N LEU A 136 9.69 -7.75 -9.35
CA LEU A 136 8.73 -7.07 -8.48
C LEU A 136 7.55 -6.51 -9.28
N ALA A 137 7.82 -5.87 -10.43
CA ALA A 137 6.76 -5.39 -11.32
C ALA A 137 5.83 -6.51 -11.77
N ARG A 138 6.38 -7.66 -12.19
CA ARG A 138 5.61 -8.84 -12.61
C ARG A 138 4.85 -9.46 -11.45
N TRP A 139 5.45 -9.49 -10.26
CA TRP A 139 4.81 -9.96 -9.03
C TRP A 139 3.56 -9.14 -8.69
N CYS A 140 3.60 -7.81 -8.87
CA CYS A 140 2.45 -6.93 -8.75
C CYS A 140 1.40 -7.19 -9.84
N PHE A 141 1.81 -7.27 -11.12
CA PHE A 141 0.89 -7.49 -12.23
C PHE A 141 0.12 -8.81 -12.12
N VAL A 142 0.77 -9.91 -11.72
CA VAL A 142 0.10 -11.22 -11.52
C VAL A 142 -0.95 -11.17 -10.41
N ARG A 143 -0.80 -10.25 -9.45
CA ARG A 143 -1.77 -10.04 -8.36
C ARG A 143 -2.92 -9.11 -8.71
N GLY A 144 -2.93 -8.58 -9.94
CA GLY A 144 -4.00 -7.71 -10.46
C GLY A 144 -3.69 -6.22 -10.34
N VAL A 145 -2.47 -5.84 -9.96
CA VAL A 145 -2.06 -4.43 -10.02
C VAL A 145 -2.11 -3.93 -11.45
N ASN A 146 -2.66 -2.74 -11.68
CA ASN A 146 -2.84 -2.20 -13.03
C ASN A 146 -2.34 -0.77 -13.23
N LEU A 147 -1.59 -0.23 -12.27
CA LEU A 147 -0.80 0.97 -12.39
C LEU A 147 0.39 0.91 -11.40
N LEU A 148 1.61 0.87 -11.90
CA LEU A 148 2.81 0.92 -11.05
C LEU A 148 3.27 2.36 -10.83
N ILE A 149 3.73 2.64 -9.62
CA ILE A 149 4.38 3.89 -9.22
C ILE A 149 5.81 3.54 -8.78
N PRO A 150 6.81 3.56 -9.67
CA PRO A 150 8.19 3.21 -9.31
C PRO A 150 8.77 4.21 -8.32
N HIS A 151 9.13 3.74 -7.13
CA HIS A 151 9.79 4.53 -6.10
C HIS A 151 11.32 4.34 -6.21
N ALA A 152 12.12 5.38 -6.41
CA ALA A 152 11.70 6.74 -6.76
C ALA A 152 12.52 7.32 -7.91
N PHE A 153 11.94 8.34 -8.54
CA PHE A 153 12.63 9.20 -9.50
C PHE A 153 13.08 10.44 -8.74
N TYR A 154 14.36 10.52 -8.38
CA TYR A 154 14.84 11.66 -7.64
C TYR A 154 15.08 12.85 -8.54
N TYR A 155 14.57 14.00 -8.10
CA TYR A 155 14.89 15.27 -8.72
C TYR A 155 16.39 15.61 -8.61
N SER A 156 17.08 15.16 -7.55
CA SER A 156 18.50 15.42 -7.34
C SER A 156 19.15 14.39 -6.42
N VAL A 157 20.24 13.78 -6.89
CA VAL A 157 21.09 12.86 -6.11
C VAL A 157 22.29 13.55 -5.42
N ARG A 158 22.27 14.88 -5.30
CA ARG A 158 23.37 15.62 -4.64
C ARG A 158 23.40 15.40 -3.13
N GLY A 159 24.56 14.99 -2.64
CA GLY A 159 24.84 14.81 -1.21
C GLY A 159 23.95 13.72 -0.61
N ILE A 160 23.39 13.98 0.58
CA ILE A 160 22.57 13.02 1.34
C ILE A 160 21.28 12.59 0.60
N ARG A 161 20.85 13.34 -0.41
CA ARG A 161 19.57 13.07 -1.12
C ARG A 161 19.58 11.73 -1.84
N ARG A 162 20.75 11.27 -2.30
CA ARG A 162 20.87 9.95 -2.95
C ARG A 162 20.57 8.79 -1.99
N ASP A 163 20.66 9.05 -0.69
CA ASP A 163 20.51 8.06 0.39
C ASP A 163 19.15 8.21 1.09
N GLU A 164 18.28 9.09 0.59
CA GLU A 164 16.92 9.30 1.10
C GLU A 164 15.95 8.28 0.47
N ARG A 165 15.95 7.05 1.01
CA ARG A 165 15.14 5.90 0.54
C ARG A 165 15.57 5.27 -0.80
N PRO A 166 16.87 4.95 -0.98
CA PRO A 166 17.43 4.50 -2.26
C PRO A 166 16.79 3.21 -2.81
N PRO A 167 16.91 2.95 -4.12
CA PRO A 167 17.67 3.73 -5.11
C PRO A 167 16.81 4.66 -5.97
N ASP A 168 17.47 5.51 -6.76
CA ASP A 168 16.83 6.13 -7.92
C ASP A 168 16.57 5.04 -8.98
N VAL A 169 15.31 4.83 -9.34
CA VAL A 169 14.89 3.90 -10.41
C VAL A 169 14.56 4.64 -11.71
N GLY A 170 14.91 5.91 -11.79
CA GLY A 170 14.67 6.83 -12.90
C GLY A 170 15.96 7.34 -13.54
N PRO A 171 16.04 8.63 -13.91
CA PRO A 171 17.14 9.16 -14.71
C PRO A 171 18.55 9.04 -14.12
N ASN A 172 18.68 8.89 -12.80
CA ASN A 172 19.99 8.76 -12.16
C ASN A 172 20.40 7.28 -11.98
N SER A 173 19.53 6.34 -12.35
CA SER A 173 19.79 4.91 -12.32
C SER A 173 20.81 4.50 -13.38
N PRO A 174 21.70 3.51 -13.10
CA PRO A 174 22.58 2.92 -14.12
C PRO A 174 21.83 2.20 -15.25
N TRP A 175 20.51 2.00 -15.14
CA TRP A 175 19.68 1.34 -16.15
C TRP A 175 18.71 2.28 -16.87
N TRP A 176 18.93 3.60 -16.81
CA TRP A 176 18.03 4.57 -17.44
C TRP A 176 17.88 4.36 -18.95
N ASP A 177 18.96 3.94 -19.62
CA ASP A 177 18.97 3.56 -21.04
C ASP A 177 18.03 2.38 -21.36
N ARG A 178 17.75 1.51 -20.39
CA ARG A 178 16.83 0.37 -20.50
C ARG A 178 15.41 0.70 -20.04
N TYR A 179 15.21 1.80 -19.32
CA TYR A 179 13.95 2.12 -18.66
C TYR A 179 12.77 2.22 -19.64
N ARG A 180 13.01 2.73 -20.86
CA ARG A 180 11.96 2.79 -21.90
C ARG A 180 11.32 1.43 -22.14
N ALA A 181 12.11 0.37 -22.29
CA ALA A 181 11.60 -0.98 -22.54
C ALA A 181 10.79 -1.51 -21.36
N TYR A 182 11.25 -1.25 -20.13
CA TYR A 182 10.52 -1.56 -18.91
C TYR A 182 9.17 -0.82 -18.87
N ALA A 183 9.17 0.50 -19.07
CA ALA A 183 7.96 1.33 -19.05
C ALA A 183 6.97 0.93 -20.16
N ASP A 184 7.47 0.62 -21.36
CA ASP A 184 6.65 0.14 -22.48
C ASP A 184 6.00 -1.23 -22.20
N SER A 185 6.70 -2.12 -21.50
CA SER A 185 6.12 -3.39 -21.02
C SER A 185 5.09 -3.15 -19.93
N SER A 186 5.45 -2.37 -18.90
CA SER A 186 4.59 -2.07 -17.75
C SER A 186 3.29 -1.39 -18.17
N ARG A 187 3.31 -0.45 -19.13
CA ARG A 187 2.07 0.18 -19.64
C ARG A 187 1.15 -0.80 -20.37
N ARG A 188 1.70 -1.78 -21.09
CA ARG A 188 0.90 -2.80 -21.80
C ARG A 188 0.26 -3.76 -20.81
N LEU A 189 1.01 -4.22 -19.81
CA LEU A 189 0.48 -5.06 -18.74
C LEU A 189 -0.56 -4.33 -17.89
N SER A 190 -0.31 -3.05 -17.58
CA SER A 190 -1.29 -2.16 -16.92
C SER A 190 -2.60 -2.07 -17.71
N TRP A 191 -2.52 -1.94 -19.03
CA TRP A 191 -3.71 -1.91 -19.89
C TRP A 191 -4.45 -3.25 -19.92
N LEU A 192 -3.73 -4.38 -19.96
CA LEU A 192 -4.33 -5.72 -19.94
C LEU A 192 -5.05 -6.04 -18.62
N ASN A 193 -4.59 -5.46 -17.51
CA ASN A 193 -5.19 -5.62 -16.18
C ASN A 193 -6.29 -4.57 -15.88
N THR A 194 -6.75 -3.81 -16.87
CA THR A 194 -7.87 -2.84 -16.75
C THR A 194 -9.16 -3.47 -17.25
#